data_AF-A0A6N3AYD1-F1
#
_entry.id   AF-A0A6N3AYD1-F1
#
_cell.length_a   1.000
_cell.length_b   1.000
_cell.length_c   1.000
_cell.angle_alpha   90.00
_cell.angle_beta   90.00
_cell.angle_gamma   90.00
#
_symmetry.space_group_name_H-M   'P 1'
#
loop_
_entity.id
_entity.type
_entity.pdbx_description
1 polymer ?
#
loop_
_entity_poly.entity_id
_entity_poly.type
_entity_poly.pdbx_seq_one_letter_code
_entity_poly.pdbx_strand_id
1 'polypeptide(L)'
;MKQKPPHTVEALQSEAFMEHAIEHHRGAVLRLALARTHSATDAQDIAQDVFIKLLRSATRFHDDDHLRAWLLRATHDSCIDLHRQAWRRRVETHEDMAAVADRET
;
A
#
# COMPACT_ATOMS: atom_id res chain seq x y z
N MET A 1 -2.89 -4.25 35.29
CA MET A 1 -3.77 -5.03 34.39
C MET A 1 -4.43 -4.08 33.38
N LYS A 2 -3.84 -3.88 32.20
CA LYS A 2 -4.51 -3.15 31.10
C LYS A 2 -5.06 -4.20 30.14
N GLN A 3 -6.26 -4.68 30.42
CA GLN A 3 -6.97 -5.58 29.52
C GLN A 3 -7.25 -4.81 28.22
N LYS A 4 -6.58 -5.22 27.13
CA LYS A 4 -6.91 -4.81 25.77
C LYS A 4 -8.24 -5.50 25.42
N PRO A 5 -9.30 -4.78 25.03
CA PRO A 5 -10.60 -5.41 24.82
C PRO A 5 -10.53 -6.42 23.65
N PRO A 6 -11.25 -7.56 23.76
CA PRO A 6 -11.26 -8.60 22.75
C PRO A 6 -12.05 -8.14 21.51
N HIS A 7 -11.39 -8.19 20.35
CA HIS A 7 -11.98 -8.07 19.00
C HIS A 7 -12.95 -6.89 18.78
N THR A 8 -12.42 -5.67 18.66
CA THR A 8 -13.13 -4.60 17.96
C THR A 8 -13.36 -5.08 16.52
N VAL A 9 -14.61 -5.36 16.16
CA VAL A 9 -15.01 -5.53 14.75
C VAL A 9 -14.47 -4.34 13.98
N GLU A 10 -13.54 -4.60 13.06
CA GLU A 10 -12.94 -3.59 12.20
C GLU A 10 -14.08 -3.01 11.37
N ALA A 11 -14.54 -1.81 11.72
CA ALA A 11 -15.63 -1.17 11.00
C ALA A 11 -15.13 -0.85 9.59
N LEU A 12 -15.52 -1.69 8.62
CA LEU A 12 -15.17 -1.48 7.22
C LEU A 12 -15.95 -0.28 6.68
N GLN A 13 -15.35 0.41 5.71
CA GLN A 13 -16.05 1.45 4.96
C GLN A 13 -17.23 0.84 4.20
N SER A 14 -18.33 1.59 4.10
CA SER A 14 -19.52 1.12 3.37
C SER A 14 -19.24 0.93 1.89
N GLU A 15 -19.96 0.00 1.25
CA GLU A 15 -19.87 -0.26 -0.19
C GLU A 15 -20.07 1.00 -1.04
N ALA A 16 -21.11 1.79 -0.75
CA ALA A 16 -21.40 3.04 -1.48
C ALA A 16 -20.25 4.07 -1.39
N PHE A 17 -19.60 4.16 -0.23
CA PHE A 17 -18.42 5.02 -0.06
C PHE A 17 -17.23 4.50 -0.90
N MET A 18 -17.01 3.19 -0.91
CA MET A 18 -15.95 2.58 -1.70
C MET A 18 -16.18 2.75 -3.21
N GLU A 19 -17.42 2.58 -3.67
CA GLU A 19 -17.80 2.81 -5.05
C GLU A 19 -17.51 4.27 -5.47
N HIS A 20 -17.97 5.25 -4.67
CA HIS A 20 -17.65 6.66 -4.88
C HIS A 20 -16.13 6.90 -4.95
N ALA A 21 -15.37 6.36 -4.00
CA ALA A 21 -13.93 6.54 -3.93
C ALA A 21 -13.22 5.94 -5.16
N ILE A 22 -13.60 4.74 -5.59
CA ILE A 22 -13.02 4.07 -6.77
C ILE A 22 -13.42 4.83 -8.04
N GLU A 23 -14.68 5.24 -8.16
CA GLU A 23 -15.16 5.95 -9.34
C GLU A 23 -14.38 7.25 -9.58
N HIS A 24 -14.21 8.05 -8.53
CA HIS A 24 -13.64 9.40 -8.64
C HIS A 24 -12.12 9.44 -8.54
N HIS A 25 -11.50 8.53 -7.76
CA HIS A 25 -10.08 8.65 -7.41
C HIS A 25 -9.17 7.56 -8.00
N ARG A 26 -9.71 6.45 -8.55
CA ARG A 26 -8.87 5.38 -9.11
C ARG A 26 -7.87 5.89 -10.15
N GLY A 27 -8.29 6.84 -10.99
CA GLY A 27 -7.43 7.40 -12.03
C GLY A 27 -6.25 8.19 -11.45
N ALA A 28 -6.46 8.92 -10.35
CA ALA A 28 -5.39 9.67 -9.70
C ALA A 28 -4.39 8.74 -9.00
N VAL A 29 -4.91 7.72 -8.30
CA VAL A 29 -4.10 6.68 -7.64
C VAL A 29 -3.24 5.93 -8.66
N LEU A 30 -3.85 5.43 -9.75
CA LEU A 30 -3.13 4.69 -10.79
C LEU A 30 -2.08 5.55 -11.50
N ARG A 31 -2.40 6.81 -11.84
CA ARG A 31 -1.42 7.72 -12.46
C ARG A 31 -0.22 7.98 -11.55
N LEU A 32 -0.45 8.21 -10.26
CA LEU A 32 0.63 8.41 -9.31
C LEU A 32 1.48 7.14 -9.14
N ALA A 33 0.84 5.98 -8.97
CA ALA A 33 1.55 4.71 -8.84
C ALA A 33 2.40 4.43 -10.09
N LEU A 34 1.83 4.57 -11.29
CA LEU A 34 2.55 4.37 -12.55
C LEU A 34 3.74 5.33 -12.70
N ALA A 35 3.56 6.60 -12.33
CA ALA A 35 4.64 7.60 -12.38
C ALA A 35 5.79 7.29 -11.41
N ARG A 36 5.55 6.47 -10.37
CA ARG A 36 6.56 6.09 -9.38
C ARG A 36 7.20 4.74 -9.69
N THR A 37 6.42 3.76 -10.14
CA THR A 37 6.90 2.39 -10.38
C THR A 37 7.42 2.17 -11.79
N HIS A 38 6.95 2.95 -12.77
CA HIS A 38 7.18 2.72 -14.21
C HIS A 38 6.75 1.30 -14.68
N SER A 39 5.86 0.66 -13.92
CA SER A 39 5.40 -0.72 -14.14
C SER A 39 3.89 -0.76 -14.00
N ALA A 40 3.20 -1.16 -15.07
CA ALA A 40 1.74 -1.22 -15.07
C ALA A 40 1.21 -2.25 -14.05
N THR A 41 1.88 -3.40 -13.94
CA THR A 41 1.54 -4.45 -12.98
C THR A 41 1.70 -3.96 -11.55
N ASP A 42 2.86 -3.41 -11.19
CA ASP A 42 3.09 -2.90 -9.83
C ASP A 42 2.14 -1.74 -9.50
N ALA A 43 1.79 -0.90 -10.49
CA ALA A 43 0.84 0.18 -10.29
C ALA A 43 -0.58 -0.33 -9.99
N GLN A 44 -1.02 -1.40 -10.66
CA GLN A 44 -2.32 -2.03 -10.39
C GLN A 44 -2.35 -2.68 -9.00
N ASP A 45 -1.27 -3.36 -8.61
CA ASP A 45 -1.15 -3.98 -7.28
C ASP A 45 -1.16 -2.93 -6.17
N ILE A 46 -0.38 -1.85 -6.32
CA ILE A 46 -0.39 -0.72 -5.39
C ILE A 46 -1.78 -0.10 -5.29
N ALA A 47 -2.48 0.11 -6.40
CA ALA A 47 -3.81 0.69 -6.39
C ALA A 47 -4.79 -0.20 -5.62
N GLN A 48 -4.77 -1.52 -5.85
CA GLN A 48 -5.57 -2.47 -5.06
C GLN A 48 -5.26 -2.38 -3.57
N ASP A 49 -3.98 -2.42 -3.20
CA ASP A 49 -3.56 -2.32 -1.79
C ASP A 49 -4.03 -1.02 -1.13
N VAL A 50 -3.98 0.10 -1.86
CA VAL A 50 -4.46 1.40 -1.36
C VAL A 50 -5.96 1.39 -1.09
N PHE A 51 -6.77 0.82 -2.00
CA PHE A 51 -8.22 0.72 -1.77
C PHE A 51 -8.58 -0.31 -0.69
N ILE A 52 -7.79 -1.38 -0.52
CA ILE A 52 -7.95 -2.31 0.61
C ILE A 52 -7.60 -1.61 1.94
N LYS A 53 -6.54 -0.79 1.96
CA LYS A 53 -6.19 0.05 3.11
C LYS A 53 -7.32 1.05 3.41
N LEU A 54 -7.93 1.64 2.39
CA LEU A 54 -9.07 2.55 2.56
C LEU A 54 -10.25 1.83 3.22
N LEU A 55 -10.62 0.66 2.67
CA LEU A 55 -11.73 -0.17 3.14
C LEU A 55 -11.60 -0.51 4.64
N ARG A 56 -10.38 -0.78 5.11
CA ARG A 56 -10.09 -1.12 6.52
C ARG A 56 -9.74 0.10 7.38
N SER A 57 -9.67 1.29 6.80
CA SER A 57 -9.24 2.47 7.54
C SER A 57 -10.32 2.91 8.54
N ALA A 58 -9.89 3.29 9.75
CA ALA A 58 -10.77 3.94 10.74
C ALA A 58 -10.79 5.47 10.59
N THR A 59 -10.26 5.99 9.48
CA THR A 59 -10.15 7.45 9.24
C THR A 59 -11.53 8.03 8.96
N ARG A 60 -11.87 9.14 9.62
CA ARG A 60 -13.06 9.92 9.29
C ARG A 60 -12.69 10.98 8.25
N PHE A 61 -13.22 10.84 7.04
CA PHE A 61 -13.05 11.81 5.98
C PHE A 61 -14.07 12.94 6.13
N HIS A 62 -13.63 14.18 5.91
CA HIS A 62 -14.47 15.37 6.07
C HIS A 62 -15.12 15.76 4.74
N ASP A 63 -14.39 15.58 3.65
CA ASP A 63 -14.77 15.89 2.28
C ASP A 63 -13.94 15.05 1.30
N ASP A 64 -14.21 15.22 0.00
CA ASP A 64 -13.55 14.51 -1.09
C ASP A 64 -12.07 14.92 -1.26
N ASP A 65 -11.70 16.16 -0.91
CA ASP A 65 -10.33 16.65 -0.96
C ASP A 65 -9.45 15.99 0.13
N HIS A 66 -10.00 15.80 1.33
CA HIS A 66 -9.34 15.05 2.40
C HIS A 66 -9.17 13.57 2.00
N LEU A 67 -10.20 12.95 1.42
CA LEU A 67 -10.11 11.58 0.89
C LEU A 67 -9.01 11.48 -0.18
N ARG A 68 -9.00 12.41 -1.14
CA ARG A 68 -7.97 12.48 -2.19
C ARG A 68 -6.57 12.61 -1.60
N ALA A 69 -6.36 13.54 -0.66
CA ALA A 69 -5.06 13.73 -0.02
C ALA A 69 -4.59 12.46 0.70
N TRP A 70 -5.49 11.77 1.39
CA TRP A 70 -5.21 10.50 2.04
C TRP A 70 -4.82 9.42 1.03
N LEU A 71 -5.56 9.28 -0.07
CA LEU A 71 -5.29 8.29 -1.12
C LEU A 71 -3.94 8.51 -1.80
N LEU A 72 -3.61 9.76 -2.13
CA LEU A 72 -2.32 10.10 -2.72
C LEU A 72 -1.16 9.80 -1.75
N ARG A 73 -1.37 10.07 -0.45
CA ARG A 73 -0.38 9.74 0.57
C ARG A 73 -0.19 8.23 0.72
N ALA A 74 -1.28 7.48 0.84
CA ALA A 74 -1.23 6.02 0.95
C ALA A 74 -0.57 5.37 -0.28
N THR A 75 -0.83 5.90 -1.48
CA THR A 75 -0.21 5.46 -2.73
C THR A 75 1.30 5.69 -2.71
N HIS A 76 1.71 6.90 -2.33
CA HIS A 76 3.12 7.24 -2.20
C HIS A 76 3.85 6.33 -1.21
N ASP A 77 3.25 6.10 -0.04
CA ASP A 77 3.84 5.27 1.00
C ASP A 77 3.92 3.79 0.54
N SER A 78 2.91 3.27 -0.15
CA SER A 78 2.96 1.94 -0.79
C SER A 78 4.08 1.83 -1.84
N CYS A 79 4.32 2.87 -2.65
CA CYS A 79 5.43 2.87 -3.62
C CYS A 79 6.79 2.80 -2.92
N ILE A 80 6.97 3.56 -1.84
CA ILE A 80 8.20 3.52 -1.04
C ILE A 80 8.40 2.12 -0.45
N ASP A 81 7.35 1.52 0.09
CA ASP A 81 7.43 0.18 0.67
C ASP A 81 7.80 -0.87 -0.38
N LEU A 82 7.24 -0.79 -1.59
CA LEU A 82 7.62 -1.67 -2.71
C LEU A 82 9.12 -1.56 -3.01
N HIS A 83 9.65 -0.34 -3.15
CA HIS A 83 11.08 -0.14 -3.41
C HIS A 83 11.97 -0.63 -2.26
N ARG A 84 11.56 -0.40 -1.01
CA ARG A 84 12.26 -0.90 0.18
C ARG A 84 12.30 -2.43 0.21
N GLN A 85 11.19 -3.09 -0.10
CA GLN A 85 11.14 -4.55 -0.18
C GLN A 85 12.01 -5.09 -1.32
N ALA A 86 11.98 -4.46 -2.49
CA ALA A 86 12.83 -4.83 -3.61
C ALA A 86 14.32 -4.67 -3.29
N TRP A 87 14.70 -3.61 -2.56
CA TRP A 87 16.06 -3.43 -2.08
C TRP A 87 16.48 -4.52 -1.08
N ARG A 88 15.66 -4.80 -0.06
CA ARG A 88 15.96 -5.85 0.93
C ARG A 88 16.18 -7.21 0.28
N ARG A 89 15.29 -7.61 -0.63
CA ARG A 89 15.43 -8.86 -1.39
C ARG A 89 16.75 -8.94 -2.17
N ARG A 90 17.21 -7.82 -2.76
CA ARG A 90 18.50 -7.78 -3.46
C ARG A 90 19.69 -7.93 -2.54
N VAL A 91 19.66 -7.28 -1.37
CA VAL A 91 20.75 -7.37 -0.37
C VAL A 91 20.84 -8.79 0.20
N GLU A 92 19.71 -9.37 0.60
CA GLU A 92 19.62 -10.75 1.08
C GLU A 92 20.18 -11.74 0.04
N THR A 93 19.77 -11.59 -1.23
CA THR A 93 20.31 -12.42 -2.33
C THR A 93 21.82 -12.29 -2.47
N HIS A 94 22.37 -11.08 -2.32
CA HIS A 94 23.81 -10.85 -2.45
C HIS A 94 24.60 -11.47 -1.27
N GLU A 95 24.07 -11.39 -0.04
CA GLU A 95 24.66 -12.04 1.14
C GLU A 95 24.61 -13.57 1.00
N ASP A 96 23.50 -14.13 0.53
CA ASP A 96 23.36 -15.57 0.28
C ASP A 96 24.35 -16.05 -0.80
N MET A 97 24.49 -15.31 -1.90
CA MET A 97 25.46 -15.64 -2.96
C MET A 97 26.91 -15.59 -2.46
N ALA A 98 27.25 -14.60 -1.63
CA ALA A 98 28.58 -14.51 -1.01
C ALA A 98 28.84 -15.67 -0.03
N ALA A 99 27.84 -16.08 0.74
CA ALA A 99 27.94 -17.20 1.69
C ALA A 99 28.02 -18.57 1.01
N VAL A 100 27.46 -18.74 -0.20
CA VAL A 100 27.64 -19.95 -1.00
C VAL A 100 29.04 -20.00 -1.60
N ALA A 101 29.55 -18.88 -2.12
CA ALA A 101 30.90 -18.81 -2.68
C ALA A 101 32.00 -19.12 -1.63
N ASP A 102 31.82 -18.70 -0.39
CA ASP A 102 32.77 -18.93 0.71
C ASP A 102 32.75 -20.38 1.25
N ARG A 103 31.72 -21.17 0.92
CA ARG A 103 31.65 -22.61 1.29
C ARG A 103 32.26 -23.53 0.24
N GLU A 104 32.53 -23.03 -0.96
CA GLU A 104 33.07 -23.82 -2.08
C GLU A 104 34.58 -23.62 -2.30
N THR A 105 35.23 -22.77 -1.51
CA THR A 105 36.70 -22.54 -1.49
C THR A 105 37.35 -23.06 -0.21
#